data_AF-A0A2N0WX37-F1
#
_entry.id   AF-A0A2N0WX37-F1
#
_cell.length_a   1.000
_cell.length_b   1.000
_cell.length_c   1.000
_cell.angle_alpha   90.00
_cell.angle_beta   90.00
_cell.angle_gamma   90.00
#
_symmetry.space_group_name_H-M   'P 1'
#
loop_
_entity.id
_entity.type
_entity.pdbx_description
1 polymer ?
#
loop_
_entity_poly.entity_id
_entity_poly.type
_entity_poly.pdbx_seq_one_letter_code
_entity_poly.pdbx_strand_id
1 'polypeptide(L)'
;MSQIQILVGSTLGGTEYVAEAAQALLEESFFDTALHLQPDLNDMSLQEEQIWLVCLSTHGAGDYPENFKDFVEQLQSVNSVLDGVRYAIVGIGDSSYDTFCEAAKNFDYILEEMGATRIGERLEIDVVEHAMPEDKMETWIPTLIEDLNEIID
;
A
#
# COMPACT_ATOMS: atom_id res chain seq x y z
N MET A 1 2.96 20.16 -0.25
CA MET A 1 3.36 18.79 -0.62
C MET A 1 2.27 17.88 -0.10
N SER A 2 1.72 17.01 -0.93
CA SER A 2 0.74 16.03 -0.48
C SER A 2 1.42 15.04 0.46
N GLN A 3 0.81 14.82 1.63
CA GLN A 3 1.28 13.85 2.61
C GLN A 3 1.04 12.42 2.09
N ILE A 4 2.02 11.53 2.24
CA ILE A 4 1.92 10.13 1.84
C ILE A 4 1.11 9.37 2.90
N GLN A 5 -0.05 8.84 2.51
CA GLN A 5 -0.89 8.03 3.37
C GLN A 5 -0.43 6.57 3.29
N ILE A 6 0.14 6.03 4.36
CA ILE A 6 0.61 4.64 4.43
C ILE A 6 -0.53 3.78 4.99
N LEU A 7 -1.12 2.94 4.15
CA LEU A 7 -2.33 2.18 4.47
C LEU A 7 -1.96 0.72 4.76
N VAL A 8 -2.32 0.22 5.95
CA VAL A 8 -1.85 -1.10 6.40
C VAL A 8 -2.99 -2.10 6.49
N GLY A 9 -2.87 -3.20 5.77
CA GLY A 9 -3.67 -4.41 5.98
C GLY A 9 -2.80 -5.52 6.58
N SER A 10 -3.08 -5.88 7.83
CA SER A 10 -2.28 -6.80 8.64
C SER A 10 -3.16 -7.69 9.52
N THR A 11 -2.84 -8.98 9.63
CA THR A 11 -3.49 -9.87 10.61
C THR A 11 -2.65 -10.10 11.87
N LEU A 12 -1.33 -10.21 11.72
CA LEU A 12 -0.42 -10.64 12.79
C LEU A 12 0.73 -9.65 13.06
N GLY A 13 0.65 -8.42 12.53
CA GLY A 13 1.67 -7.40 12.74
C GLY A 13 2.82 -7.40 11.73
N GLY A 14 3.04 -8.48 10.98
CA GLY A 14 4.16 -8.57 10.03
C GLY A 14 4.20 -7.43 9.02
N THR A 15 3.05 -7.07 8.45
CA THR A 15 2.91 -5.96 7.51
C THR A 15 3.10 -4.59 8.17
N GLU A 16 2.83 -4.47 9.46
CA GLU A 16 2.98 -3.21 10.21
C GLU A 16 4.47 -2.85 10.29
N TYR A 17 5.34 -3.82 10.56
CA TYR A 17 6.79 -3.60 10.54
C TYR A 17 7.32 -3.17 9.16
N VAL A 18 6.77 -3.73 8.09
CA VAL A 18 7.11 -3.31 6.72
C VAL A 18 6.69 -1.86 6.48
N ALA A 19 5.49 -1.49 6.91
CA ALA A 19 4.96 -0.13 6.78
C ALA A 19 5.75 0.88 7.62
N GLU A 20 6.13 0.52 8.85
CA GLU A 20 6.98 1.35 9.73
C GLU A 20 8.38 1.55 9.14
N ALA A 21 8.98 0.50 8.56
CA ALA A 21 10.27 0.60 7.87
C ALA A 21 10.18 1.51 6.63
N ALA A 22 9.12 1.37 5.83
CA ALA A 22 8.84 2.27 4.72
C ALA A 22 8.66 3.72 5.17
N GLN A 23 7.90 3.94 6.24
CA GLN A 23 7.67 5.26 6.83
C GLN A 23 8.99 5.95 7.21
N ALA A 24 9.84 5.24 7.94
CA ALA A 24 11.13 5.79 8.39
C ALA A 24 12.00 6.24 7.20
N LEU A 25 12.11 5.42 6.16
CA LEU A 25 12.91 5.73 4.97
C LEU A 25 12.34 6.91 4.16
N LEU A 26 11.02 7.03 4.07
CA LEU A 26 10.35 8.17 3.42
C LEU A 26 10.55 9.47 4.20
N GLU A 27 10.41 9.43 5.53
CA GLU A 27 10.62 10.59 6.41
C GLU A 27 12.08 11.04 6.43
N GLU A 28 13.05 10.10 6.41
CA GLU A 28 14.48 10.38 6.24
C GLU A 28 14.77 11.11 4.91
N SER A 29 13.92 10.90 3.91
CA SER A 29 13.97 11.55 2.60
C SER A 29 13.12 12.81 2.51
N PHE A 30 12.67 13.35 3.66
CA PHE A 30 11.90 14.59 3.81
C PHE A 30 10.45 14.55 3.27
N PHE A 31 9.88 13.36 3.05
CA PHE A 31 8.45 13.24 2.79
C PHE A 31 7.65 13.30 4.10
N ASP A 32 6.51 13.97 4.05
CA ASP A 32 5.52 13.92 5.14
C ASP A 32 4.67 12.66 4.96
N THR A 33 4.45 11.92 6.04
CA THR A 33 3.74 10.64 6.00
C THR A 33 2.71 10.53 7.12
N ALA A 34 1.66 9.73 6.90
CA ALA A 34 0.70 9.36 7.91
C ALA A 34 0.43 7.85 7.85
N LEU A 35 0.65 7.15 8.95
CA LEU A 35 0.46 5.70 9.06
C LEU A 35 -0.95 5.35 9.55
N HIS A 36 -1.65 4.52 8.77
CA HIS A 36 -3.01 4.08 9.03
C HIS A 36 -3.05 2.57 9.26
N LEU A 37 -3.01 2.15 10.53
CA LEU A 37 -3.14 0.74 10.93
C LEU A 37 -4.56 0.19 10.75
N GLN A 38 -5.54 1.08 10.65
CA GLN A 38 -6.92 0.76 10.31
C GLN A 38 -7.41 1.86 9.37
N PRO A 39 -7.12 1.74 8.07
CA PRO A 39 -7.49 2.75 7.08
C PRO A 39 -8.99 3.03 7.08
N ASP A 40 -9.36 4.31 7.09
CA ASP A 40 -10.73 4.77 6.93
C ASP A 40 -10.77 5.81 5.81
N LEU A 41 -11.62 5.59 4.81
CA LEU A 41 -11.72 6.48 3.66
C LEU A 41 -12.28 7.86 4.05
N ASN A 42 -13.01 7.96 5.16
CA ASN A 42 -13.52 9.24 5.67
C ASN A 42 -12.39 10.17 6.16
N ASP A 43 -11.23 9.61 6.49
CA ASP A 43 -10.04 10.37 6.87
C ASP A 43 -9.24 10.86 5.64
N MET A 44 -9.67 10.49 4.43
CA MET A 44 -8.97 10.81 3.17
C MET A 44 -9.81 11.74 2.29
N SER A 45 -9.22 12.87 1.88
CA SER A 45 -9.88 13.83 0.99
C SER A 45 -9.69 13.42 -0.47
N LEU A 46 -10.60 12.61 -1.00
CA LEU A 46 -10.58 12.18 -2.42
C LEU A 46 -10.78 13.33 -3.43
N GLN A 47 -11.06 14.54 -2.96
CA GLN A 47 -11.21 15.74 -3.78
C GLN A 47 -9.86 16.44 -4.05
N GLU A 48 -8.82 16.02 -3.34
CA GLU A 48 -7.46 16.56 -3.43
C GLU A 48 -6.51 15.50 -4.00
N GLU A 49 -5.33 15.92 -4.45
CA GLU A 49 -4.29 14.99 -4.88
C GLU A 49 -3.77 14.18 -3.69
N GLN A 50 -3.95 12.87 -3.76
CA GLN A 50 -3.54 11.92 -2.72
C GLN A 50 -2.38 11.06 -3.21
N ILE A 51 -1.47 10.72 -2.29
CA ILE A 51 -0.43 9.71 -2.53
C ILE A 51 -0.60 8.61 -1.49
N TRP A 52 -0.84 7.38 -1.92
CA TRP A 52 -1.05 6.23 -1.05
C TRP A 52 0.11 5.23 -1.18
N LEU A 53 0.66 4.79 -0.05
CA LEU A 53 1.52 3.62 0.00
C LEU A 53 0.75 2.49 0.71
N VAL A 54 0.37 1.46 -0.04
CA VAL A 54 -0.46 0.38 0.49
C VAL A 54 0.42 -0.81 0.86
N CYS A 55 0.49 -1.14 2.14
CA CYS A 55 1.15 -2.34 2.65
C CYS A 55 0.10 -3.37 3.02
N LEU A 56 0.02 -4.48 2.29
CA LEU A 56 -1.11 -5.41 2.39
C LEU A 56 -0.66 -6.87 2.39
N SER A 57 -0.92 -7.56 3.51
CA SER A 57 -0.78 -9.02 3.58
C SER A 57 -1.98 -9.73 2.96
N THR A 58 -1.77 -10.95 2.45
CA THR A 58 -2.85 -11.84 2.04
C THR A 58 -3.24 -12.78 3.19
N HIS A 59 -4.55 -12.89 3.46
CA HIS A 59 -5.09 -13.79 4.48
C HIS A 59 -5.82 -14.98 3.85
N GLY A 60 -5.64 -16.18 4.40
CA GLY A 60 -6.41 -17.36 4.02
C GLY A 60 -6.34 -17.68 2.52
N ALA A 61 -7.50 -17.66 1.85
CA ALA A 61 -7.66 -18.06 0.44
C ALA A 61 -7.54 -16.89 -0.54
N GLY A 62 -6.71 -15.89 -0.24
CA GLY A 62 -6.56 -14.68 -1.05
C GLY A 62 -7.30 -13.46 -0.51
N ASP A 63 -7.88 -13.55 0.68
CA ASP A 63 -8.70 -12.49 1.27
C ASP A 63 -7.86 -11.34 1.84
N TYR A 64 -8.51 -10.19 1.97
CA TYR A 64 -7.99 -9.06 2.73
C TYR A 64 -7.91 -9.36 4.24
N PRO A 65 -6.94 -8.78 4.96
CA PRO A 65 -6.95 -8.74 6.42
C PRO A 65 -8.17 -7.98 6.95
N GLU A 66 -8.68 -8.39 8.12
CA GLU A 66 -9.91 -7.81 8.71
C GLU A 66 -9.85 -6.29 8.87
N ASN A 67 -8.69 -5.74 9.26
CA ASN A 67 -8.49 -4.30 9.45
C ASN A 67 -8.53 -3.48 8.15
N PHE A 68 -8.56 -4.14 6.98
CA PHE A 68 -8.53 -3.51 5.67
C PHE A 68 -9.82 -3.75 4.87
N LYS A 69 -10.63 -4.74 5.24
CA LYS A 69 -11.89 -5.08 4.53
C LYS A 69 -12.85 -3.89 4.46
N ASP A 70 -13.07 -3.24 5.60
CA ASP A 70 -13.98 -2.09 5.69
C ASP A 70 -13.54 -0.95 4.74
N PHE A 71 -12.23 -0.72 4.61
CA PHE A 71 -11.68 0.27 3.70
C PHE A 71 -11.98 -0.05 2.23
N VAL A 72 -11.80 -1.32 1.83
CA VAL A 72 -12.12 -1.79 0.46
C VAL A 72 -13.62 -1.62 0.17
N GLU A 73 -14.48 -1.99 1.12
CA GLU A 73 -15.94 -1.84 0.97
C GLU A 73 -16.36 -0.37 0.85
N GLN A 74 -15.78 0.51 1.68
CA GLN A 74 -15.99 1.95 1.59
C GLN A 74 -15.58 2.47 0.21
N LEU A 75 -14.38 2.10 -0.25
CA LEU A 75 -13.84 2.55 -1.54
C LEU A 75 -14.74 2.13 -2.71
N GLN A 76 -15.15 0.86 -2.76
CA GLN A 76 -16.05 0.34 -3.79
C GLN A 76 -17.47 0.94 -3.73
N SER A 77 -17.88 1.46 -2.57
CA SER A 77 -19.16 2.13 -2.40
C SER A 77 -19.15 3.59 -2.85
N VAL A 78 -17.97 4.21 -3.02
CA VAL A 78 -17.87 5.56 -3.53
C VAL A 78 -18.12 5.56 -5.04
N ASN A 79 -19.12 6.34 -5.48
CA ASN A 79 -19.41 6.54 -6.90
C ASN A 79 -18.58 7.69 -7.47
N SER A 80 -17.27 7.66 -7.26
CA SER A 80 -16.31 8.69 -7.69
C SER A 80 -15.11 8.05 -8.38
N VAL A 81 -14.53 8.79 -9.32
CA VAL A 81 -13.26 8.43 -9.96
C VAL A 81 -12.12 8.90 -9.05
N LEU A 82 -11.06 8.11 -8.95
CA LEU A 82 -9.86 8.37 -8.14
C LEU A 82 -8.74 9.00 -8.98
N ASP A 83 -9.07 9.88 -9.93
CA ASP A 83 -8.11 10.46 -10.88
C ASP A 83 -6.98 11.28 -10.22
N GLY A 84 -7.27 11.88 -9.07
CA GLY A 84 -6.29 12.56 -8.22
C GLY A 84 -5.48 11.65 -7.29
N VAL A 85 -5.77 10.34 -7.25
CA VAL A 85 -5.07 9.40 -6.37
C VAL A 85 -3.93 8.73 -7.12
N ARG A 86 -2.73 8.85 -6.56
CA ARG A 86 -1.55 8.10 -6.99
C ARG A 86 -1.17 7.11 -5.91
N TYR A 87 -0.71 5.92 -6.28
CA TYR A 87 -0.46 4.90 -5.27
C TYR A 87 0.69 3.95 -5.62
N ALA A 88 1.31 3.39 -4.60
CA ALA A 88 2.24 2.27 -4.71
C ALA A 88 1.79 1.12 -3.80
N ILE A 89 2.13 -0.13 -4.15
CA ILE A 89 1.69 -1.32 -3.40
C ILE A 89 2.88 -2.19 -3.00
N VAL A 90 2.89 -2.56 -1.72
CA VAL A 90 3.72 -3.62 -1.13
C VAL A 90 2.80 -4.76 -0.69
N GLY A 91 2.81 -5.84 -1.46
CA GLY A 91 2.12 -7.08 -1.13
C GLY A 91 3.00 -8.01 -0.32
N ILE A 92 2.45 -8.61 0.73
CA ILE A 92 3.12 -9.64 1.51
C ILE A 92 2.31 -10.94 1.42
N GLY A 93 2.97 -12.03 1.08
CA GLY A 93 2.33 -13.32 0.88
C GLY A 93 3.30 -14.48 1.12
N ASP A 94 2.77 -15.69 1.00
CA ASP A 94 3.50 -16.95 1.10
C ASP A 94 3.33 -17.69 -0.24
N SER A 95 4.43 -17.90 -0.97
CA SER A 95 4.40 -18.53 -2.29
C SER A 95 4.06 -20.02 -2.27
N SER A 96 3.96 -20.63 -1.08
CA SER A 96 3.47 -22.01 -0.91
C SER A 96 1.97 -22.12 -1.19
N TYR A 97 1.25 -20.98 -1.24
CA TYR A 97 -0.17 -20.92 -1.57
C TYR A 97 -0.37 -20.39 -2.99
N ASP A 98 -1.38 -20.92 -3.69
CA ASP A 98 -1.75 -20.47 -5.04
C ASP A 98 -2.17 -19.00 -5.08
N THR A 99 -2.58 -18.44 -3.94
CA THR A 99 -3.04 -17.06 -3.77
C THR A 99 -1.93 -16.11 -3.32
N PHE A 100 -0.70 -16.34 -3.79
CA PHE A 100 0.46 -15.52 -3.44
C PHE A 100 0.22 -14.03 -3.76
N CYS A 101 0.25 -13.18 -2.73
CA CYS A 101 -0.02 -11.74 -2.81
C CYS A 101 -1.37 -11.36 -3.45
N GLU A 102 -2.36 -12.26 -3.43
CA GLU A 102 -3.65 -12.06 -4.12
C GLU A 102 -4.41 -10.82 -3.63
N ALA A 103 -4.41 -10.55 -2.31
CA ALA A 103 -5.09 -9.38 -1.77
C ALA A 103 -4.50 -8.06 -2.32
N ALA A 104 -3.17 -7.99 -2.40
CA ALA A 104 -2.46 -6.86 -2.98
C ALA A 104 -2.75 -6.72 -4.48
N LYS A 105 -2.70 -7.82 -5.23
CA LYS A 105 -3.05 -7.87 -6.67
C LYS A 105 -4.48 -7.41 -6.94
N ASN A 106 -5.43 -7.87 -6.13
CA ASN A 106 -6.83 -7.52 -6.27
C ASN A 106 -7.07 -6.04 -5.96
N PHE A 107 -6.45 -5.52 -4.90
CA PHE A 107 -6.57 -4.10 -4.56
C PHE A 107 -5.97 -3.20 -5.63
N ASP A 108 -4.85 -3.62 -6.19
CA ASP A 108 -4.22 -2.96 -7.33
C ASP A 108 -5.19 -2.79 -8.51
N TYR A 109 -5.84 -3.89 -8.90
CA TYR A 109 -6.85 -3.88 -9.96
C TYR A 109 -8.04 -2.96 -9.63
N ILE A 110 -8.52 -2.96 -8.39
CA ILE A 110 -9.61 -2.07 -7.95
C ILE A 110 -9.20 -0.60 -8.11
N LEU A 111 -7.99 -0.23 -7.69
CA LEU A 111 -7.50 1.15 -7.81
C LEU A 111 -7.36 1.59 -9.26
N GLU A 112 -6.83 0.73 -10.15
CA GLU A 112 -6.75 1.01 -11.58
C GLU A 112 -8.13 1.19 -12.23
N GLU A 113 -9.08 0.29 -11.94
CA GLU A 113 -10.45 0.38 -12.48
C GLU A 113 -11.18 1.64 -12.01
N MET A 114 -10.85 2.13 -10.80
CA MET A 114 -11.39 3.38 -10.26
C MET A 114 -10.68 4.63 -10.78
N GLY A 115 -9.64 4.48 -11.61
CA GLY A 115 -8.93 5.59 -12.27
C GLY A 115 -7.74 6.15 -11.49
N ALA A 116 -7.32 5.49 -10.40
CA ALA A 116 -6.09 5.86 -9.71
C ALA A 116 -4.85 5.49 -10.54
N THR A 117 -3.75 6.21 -10.33
CA THR A 117 -2.51 6.01 -11.09
C THR A 117 -1.44 5.30 -10.24
N ARG A 118 -0.97 4.13 -10.67
CA ARG A 118 0.12 3.44 -9.98
C ARG A 118 1.46 4.18 -10.17
N ILE A 119 2.25 4.24 -9.11
CA ILE A 119 3.63 4.71 -9.05
C ILE A 119 4.54 3.47 -8.98
N GLY A 120 5.39 3.31 -9.99
CA GLY A 120 6.33 2.19 -10.07
C GLY A 120 5.66 0.81 -10.16
N GLU A 121 6.48 -0.22 -9.96
CA GLU A 121 6.04 -1.61 -9.92
C GLU A 121 5.64 -2.01 -8.50
N ARG A 122 4.59 -2.85 -8.39
CA ARG A 122 4.19 -3.46 -7.12
C ARG A 122 5.33 -4.32 -6.58
N LEU A 123 5.68 -4.14 -5.31
CA LEU A 123 6.56 -5.06 -4.61
C LEU A 123 5.76 -6.26 -4.10
N GLU A 124 6.22 -7.47 -4.38
CA GLU A 124 5.67 -8.71 -3.80
C GLU A 124 6.76 -9.35 -2.93
N ILE A 125 6.48 -9.48 -1.63
CA ILE A 125 7.38 -10.07 -0.65
C ILE A 125 6.87 -11.45 -0.28
N ASP A 126 7.73 -12.45 -0.51
CA ASP A 126 7.49 -13.82 -0.06
C ASP A 126 8.10 -14.06 1.32
N VAL A 127 7.25 -14.33 2.31
CA VAL A 127 7.68 -14.62 3.69
C VAL A 127 8.42 -15.96 3.83
N VAL A 128 8.35 -16.84 2.83
CA VAL A 128 9.12 -18.09 2.80
C VAL A 128 10.57 -17.82 2.42
N GLU A 129 10.80 -16.91 1.46
CA GLU A 129 12.14 -16.53 1.01
C GLU A 129 12.77 -15.46 1.92
N HIS A 130 11.94 -14.62 2.56
CA HIS A 130 12.38 -13.48 3.34
C HIS A 130 11.89 -13.58 4.79
N ALA A 131 12.80 -14.02 5.67
CA ALA A 131 12.52 -14.14 7.11
C ALA A 131 12.22 -12.79 7.80
N MET A 132 12.74 -11.69 7.24
CA MET A 132 12.50 -10.31 7.67
C MET A 132 11.98 -9.53 6.45
N PRO A 133 10.65 -9.49 6.23
CA PRO A 133 10.04 -8.79 5.11
C PRO A 133 10.43 -7.31 5.00
N GLU A 134 10.64 -6.65 6.14
CA GLU A 134 10.98 -5.24 6.26
C GLU A 134 12.33 -4.87 5.60
N ASP A 135 13.29 -5.80 5.54
CA ASP A 135 14.59 -5.60 4.90
C ASP A 135 14.46 -5.24 3.41
N LYS A 136 13.36 -5.62 2.77
CA LYS A 136 13.09 -5.27 1.37
C LYS A 136 12.90 -3.77 1.17
N MET A 137 12.43 -3.06 2.19
CA MET A 137 12.18 -1.62 2.11
C MET A 137 13.46 -0.84 1.81
N GLU A 138 14.61 -1.27 2.34
CA GLU A 138 15.91 -0.64 2.08
C GLU A 138 16.27 -0.60 0.59
N THR A 139 15.78 -1.57 -0.19
CA THR A 139 16.06 -1.66 -1.63
C THR A 139 14.96 -1.09 -2.51
N TRP A 140 13.70 -1.10 -2.05
CA TRP A 140 12.55 -0.71 -2.85
C TRP A 140 12.09 0.74 -2.60
N ILE A 141 12.19 1.26 -1.37
CA ILE A 141 11.83 2.66 -1.11
C ILE A 141 12.68 3.65 -1.92
N PRO A 142 14.00 3.45 -2.12
CA PRO A 142 14.78 4.35 -2.98
C PRO A 142 14.22 4.47 -4.40
N THR A 143 13.71 3.38 -4.99
CA THR A 143 13.12 3.43 -6.35
C THR A 143 11.79 4.18 -6.33
N LEU A 144 10.97 3.96 -5.30
CA LEU A 144 9.72 4.73 -5.13
C LEU A 144 9.99 6.23 -4.94
N ILE A 145 11.05 6.59 -4.21
CA ILE A 145 11.43 7.99 -4.00
C ILE A 145 11.84 8.66 -5.32
N GLU A 146 12.58 7.96 -6.18
CA GLU A 146 12.92 8.46 -7.53
C GLU A 146 11.63 8.77 -8.30
N ASP A 147 10.69 7.83 -8.36
CA ASP A 147 9.40 8.02 -9.03
C ASP A 147 8.56 9.17 -8.41
N LEU A 148 8.54 9.27 -7.08
CA LEU A 148 7.81 10.33 -6.37
C LEU A 148 8.37 11.72 -6.69
N ASN A 149 9.69 11.86 -6.75
CA ASN A 149 10.33 13.14 -7.08
C ASN A 149 9.98 13.59 -8.51
N GLU A 150 9.87 12.67 -9.48
CA GLU A 150 9.46 13.00 -10.85
C GLU A 150 8.00 13.47 -10.95
N ILE A 151 7.15 13.10 -9.98
CA ILE A 151 5.73 13.41 -9.96
C ILE A 151 5.44 14.73 -9.24
N ILE A 152 6.24 15.08 -8.23
CA ILE A 152 5.99 16.20 -7.31
C ILE A 152 6.70 17.50 -7.75
N ASP A 153 7.67 17.43 -8.68
CA ASP A 153 8.31 18.58 -9.36
C ASP A 153 7.38 19.30 -10.36
#